data_AF-A0A1H7PF58-F1
#
_entry.id   AF-A0A1H7PF58-F1
#
_cell.length_a   1.000
_cell.length_b   1.000
_cell.length_c   1.000
_cell.angle_alpha   90.00
_cell.angle_beta   90.00
_cell.angle_gamma   90.00
#
_symmetry.space_group_name_H-M   'P 1'
#
loop_
_entity.id
_entity.type
_entity.pdbx_description
1 polymer ?
#
loop_
_entity_poly.entity_id
_entity_poly.type
_entity_poly.pdbx_seq_one_letter_code
_entity_poly.pdbx_strand_id
1 'polypeptide(L)'
;MVQLPQDFIDECFIEEYKKLDDYLQIPNMDKLRGIIASFKDNEKFVFISGLDYSGNSNIDKYNPKLYDEIGESLGKLGYIFNNSKLSSISVDSIFDIIELSCVGDLRRELSSYEKEKIFCCDLVYKLTLGHENFLYTNNFDEVNQSFFKKLSKIKWSNNAKNLNKTLYGGLWHVIGLYYDTNAAIIGSFGFCIDYLSCCRALTHGRLEVSSEDVVQSWLLALNLFLMDLRPYIKDFNSASAIFDAKNESKQINISESQSNKKSSSIIRKVLVGVLSIIIVFLLLFAMSIILILIFGDAVDNYVDSLRPIGIVGLALASALGKKIYDKLV
;
A
#
# COMPACT_ATOMS: atom_id res chain seq x y z
N MET A 1 -3.98 18.36 11.07
CA MET A 1 -2.51 18.36 10.92
C MET A 1 -1.99 19.79 10.98
N VAL A 2 -0.75 19.99 11.43
CA VAL A 2 -0.04 21.28 11.30
C VAL A 2 0.59 21.29 9.92
N GLN A 3 0.18 22.23 9.06
CA GLN A 3 0.75 22.38 7.73
C GLN A 3 2.17 22.96 7.87
N LEU A 4 3.16 22.28 7.30
CA LEU A 4 4.55 22.76 7.32
C LEU A 4 4.69 24.01 6.43
N PRO A 5 5.58 24.96 6.78
CA PRO A 5 5.85 26.11 5.93
C PRO A 5 6.37 25.69 4.56
N GLN A 6 5.90 26.33 3.50
CA GLN A 6 6.29 26.01 2.12
C GLN A 6 7.80 26.12 1.90
N ASP A 7 8.42 27.20 2.41
CA ASP A 7 9.86 27.43 2.32
C ASP A 7 10.68 26.28 2.94
N PHE A 8 10.19 25.68 4.02
CA PHE A 8 10.83 24.53 4.66
C PHE A 8 10.76 23.28 3.77
N ILE A 9 9.61 23.01 3.16
CA ILE A 9 9.44 21.87 2.25
C ILE A 9 10.34 22.04 1.02
N ASP A 10 10.43 23.27 0.48
CA ASP A 10 11.30 23.59 -0.66
C ASP A 10 12.78 23.40 -0.33
N GLU A 11 13.23 23.81 0.87
CA GLU A 11 14.59 23.54 1.37
C GLU A 11 14.88 22.03 1.45
N CYS A 12 13.96 21.25 2.05
CA CYS A 12 14.08 19.79 2.10
C CYS A 12 14.14 19.18 0.70
N PHE A 13 13.34 19.68 -0.24
CA PHE A 13 13.32 19.18 -1.62
C PHE A 13 14.67 19.43 -2.30
N ILE A 14 15.22 20.64 -2.18
CA ILE A 14 16.52 20.99 -2.77
C ILE A 14 17.64 20.12 -2.17
N GLU A 15 17.62 19.88 -0.86
CA GLU A 15 18.61 19.03 -0.18
C GLU A 15 18.55 17.59 -0.68
N GLU A 16 17.37 16.97 -0.67
CA GLU A 16 17.18 15.59 -1.12
C GLU A 16 17.44 15.43 -2.63
N TYR A 17 17.08 16.43 -3.44
CA TYR A 17 17.32 16.40 -4.88
C TYR A 17 18.81 16.44 -5.24
N LYS A 18 19.63 17.16 -4.46
CA LYS A 18 21.09 17.20 -4.64
C LYS A 18 21.76 15.87 -4.30
N LYS A 19 21.21 15.10 -3.35
CA LYS A 19 21.73 13.75 -3.02
C LYS A 19 21.64 12.78 -4.22
N LEU A 20 20.86 13.10 -5.24
CA LEU A 20 20.81 12.31 -6.48
C LEU A 20 22.02 12.55 -7.41
N ASP A 21 22.82 13.58 -7.17
CA ASP A 21 24.02 13.86 -7.96
C ASP A 21 25.06 12.72 -7.87
N ASP A 22 25.12 12.03 -6.73
CA ASP A 22 25.98 10.86 -6.49
C ASP A 22 25.65 9.64 -7.37
N TYR A 23 24.53 9.70 -8.10
CA TYR A 23 23.97 8.60 -8.87
C TYR A 23 23.79 8.93 -10.36
N LEU A 24 24.29 10.08 -10.83
CA LEU A 24 24.14 10.55 -12.22
C LEU A 24 24.74 9.61 -13.27
N GLN A 25 25.72 8.81 -12.88
CA GLN A 25 26.34 7.78 -13.72
C GLN A 25 25.39 6.62 -14.06
N ILE A 26 24.26 6.47 -13.35
CA ILE A 26 23.31 5.39 -13.58
C ILE A 26 22.44 5.74 -14.81
N PRO A 27 22.29 4.82 -15.78
CA PRO A 27 21.47 5.07 -16.95
C PRO A 27 20.06 5.56 -16.59
N ASN A 28 19.61 6.61 -17.28
CA ASN A 28 18.30 7.26 -17.12
C ASN A 28 18.04 7.95 -15.77
N MET A 29 19.06 8.14 -14.92
CA MET A 29 18.89 8.89 -13.67
C MET A 29 18.41 10.32 -13.91
N ASP A 30 18.95 11.02 -14.91
CA ASP A 30 18.50 12.38 -15.26
C ASP A 30 17.02 12.45 -15.64
N LYS A 31 16.56 11.45 -16.40
CA LYS A 31 15.14 11.33 -16.76
C LYS A 31 14.29 11.10 -15.52
N LEU A 32 14.73 10.24 -14.61
CA LEU A 32 14.02 9.98 -13.36
C LEU A 32 13.92 11.25 -12.49
N ARG A 33 15.03 11.98 -12.33
CA ARG A 33 15.08 13.25 -11.62
C ARG A 33 14.07 14.26 -12.19
N GLY A 34 14.04 14.40 -13.52
CA GLY A 34 13.11 15.30 -14.20
C GLY A 34 11.66 14.92 -13.95
N ILE A 35 11.33 13.62 -14.04
CA ILE A 35 9.96 13.15 -13.78
C ILE A 35 9.57 13.40 -12.32
N ILE A 36 10.37 12.99 -11.34
CA ILE A 36 10.02 13.20 -9.91
C ILE A 36 9.82 14.69 -9.62
N ALA A 37 10.70 15.56 -10.12
CA ALA A 37 10.59 16.99 -9.91
C ALA A 37 9.31 17.60 -10.50
N SER A 38 8.73 16.99 -11.55
CA SER A 38 7.48 17.47 -12.14
C SER A 38 6.24 17.16 -11.30
N PHE A 39 6.31 16.24 -10.34
CA PHE A 39 5.16 15.84 -9.52
C PHE A 39 4.70 16.93 -8.56
N LYS A 40 5.61 17.85 -8.19
CA LYS A 40 5.29 19.00 -7.31
C LYS A 40 4.24 19.95 -7.91
N ASP A 41 3.99 19.88 -9.21
CA ASP A 41 3.01 20.71 -9.92
C ASP A 41 2.04 19.84 -10.74
N ASN A 42 2.11 18.52 -10.60
CA ASN A 42 1.33 17.61 -11.43
C ASN A 42 -0.10 17.52 -10.92
N GLU A 43 -1.06 18.03 -11.70
CA GLU A 43 -2.47 18.07 -11.30
C GLU A 43 -3.02 16.69 -10.93
N LYS A 44 -2.59 15.61 -11.61
CA LYS A 44 -3.03 14.24 -11.34
C LYS A 44 -2.62 13.81 -9.94
N PHE A 45 -1.36 14.07 -9.59
CA PHE A 45 -0.82 13.83 -8.25
C PHE A 45 -1.51 14.69 -7.19
N VAL A 46 -1.65 16.01 -7.41
CA VAL A 46 -2.33 16.92 -6.48
C VAL A 46 -3.72 16.43 -6.12
N PHE A 47 -4.48 15.96 -7.12
CA PHE A 47 -5.82 15.44 -6.91
C PHE A 47 -5.84 14.20 -6.02
N ILE A 48 -4.98 13.21 -6.31
CA ILE A 48 -4.98 11.98 -5.51
C ILE A 48 -4.47 12.23 -4.09
N SER A 49 -3.60 13.23 -3.89
CA SER A 49 -3.11 13.60 -2.56
C SER A 49 -4.21 14.04 -1.59
N GLY A 50 -5.32 14.58 -2.11
CA GLY A 50 -6.48 14.96 -1.32
C GLY A 50 -7.45 13.82 -0.97
N LEU A 51 -7.16 12.58 -1.35
CA LEU A 51 -8.05 11.44 -1.14
C LEU A 51 -7.79 10.75 0.20
N ASP A 52 -8.88 10.30 0.83
CA ASP A 52 -8.81 9.36 1.95
C ASP A 52 -8.59 7.92 1.42
N TYR A 53 -7.33 7.61 1.09
CA TYR A 53 -6.93 6.32 0.55
C TYR A 53 -6.54 5.35 1.68
N SER A 54 -7.21 4.21 1.77
CA SER A 54 -6.91 3.17 2.76
C SER A 54 -6.30 1.89 2.16
N GLY A 55 -5.99 1.87 0.86
CA GLY A 55 -5.63 0.65 0.16
C GLY A 55 -6.80 -0.35 0.08
N ASN A 56 -6.76 -1.31 -0.84
CA ASN A 56 -7.91 -2.17 -1.09
C ASN A 56 -7.77 -3.56 -0.46
N SER A 57 -8.61 -3.87 0.53
CA SER A 57 -8.56 -5.12 1.31
C SER A 57 -9.22 -6.33 0.63
N ASN A 58 -9.64 -6.22 -0.64
CA ASN A 58 -10.48 -7.23 -1.32
C ASN A 58 -9.87 -7.79 -2.60
N ILE A 59 -8.60 -7.51 -2.91
CA ILE A 59 -8.00 -7.94 -4.18
C ILE A 59 -7.90 -9.47 -4.23
N ASP A 60 -7.65 -10.12 -3.09
CA ASP A 60 -7.62 -11.57 -2.92
C ASP A 60 -8.92 -12.26 -3.35
N LYS A 61 -10.06 -11.63 -3.13
CA LYS A 61 -11.38 -12.12 -3.58
C LYS A 61 -11.47 -12.19 -5.12
N TYR A 62 -10.87 -11.23 -5.82
CA TYR A 62 -10.99 -11.11 -7.27
C TYR A 62 -9.89 -11.85 -8.02
N ASN A 63 -8.75 -12.11 -7.35
CA ASN A 63 -7.64 -12.83 -7.94
C ASN A 63 -7.09 -13.94 -7.01
N PRO A 64 -7.93 -14.91 -6.60
CA PRO A 64 -7.56 -15.89 -5.57
C PRO A 64 -6.34 -16.72 -5.96
N LYS A 65 -6.23 -17.11 -7.25
CA LYS A 65 -5.08 -17.88 -7.75
C LYS A 65 -3.75 -17.15 -7.53
N LEU A 66 -3.68 -15.86 -7.88
CA LEU A 66 -2.48 -15.05 -7.68
C LEU A 66 -2.09 -14.98 -6.20
N TYR A 67 -3.08 -14.79 -5.32
CA TYR A 67 -2.84 -14.66 -3.88
C TYR A 67 -2.52 -15.98 -3.19
N ASP A 68 -3.01 -17.12 -3.70
CA ASP A 68 -2.58 -18.44 -3.28
C ASP A 68 -1.10 -18.65 -3.62
N GLU A 69 -0.68 -18.31 -4.85
CA GLU A 69 0.70 -18.41 -5.31
C GLU A 69 1.66 -17.49 -4.53
N ILE A 70 1.23 -16.26 -4.24
CA ILE A 70 1.97 -15.27 -3.42
C ILE A 70 2.04 -15.71 -1.96
N GLY A 71 0.90 -16.10 -1.38
CA GLY A 71 0.76 -16.41 0.04
C GLY A 71 1.68 -17.54 0.47
N GLU A 72 1.83 -18.57 -0.36
CA GLU A 72 2.72 -19.71 -0.10
C GLU A 72 4.22 -19.38 -0.30
N SER A 73 4.56 -18.23 -0.90
CA SER A 73 5.92 -17.93 -1.35
C SER A 73 6.56 -16.68 -0.72
N LEU A 74 5.79 -15.59 -0.59
CA LEU A 74 6.23 -14.28 -0.09
C LEU A 74 5.67 -13.97 1.31
N GLY A 75 4.52 -14.55 1.68
CA GLY A 75 3.82 -14.28 2.94
C GLY A 75 2.86 -13.08 2.88
N LYS A 76 1.87 -13.05 3.79
CA LYS A 76 0.76 -12.06 3.80
C LYS A 76 1.07 -10.74 4.52
N LEU A 77 2.02 -10.72 5.43
CA LEU A 77 2.48 -9.54 6.15
C LEU A 77 3.99 -9.67 6.31
N GLY A 78 4.73 -8.63 5.91
CA GLY A 78 6.17 -8.59 6.13
C GLY A 78 6.47 -8.93 7.60
N TYR A 79 7.46 -9.79 7.84
CA TYR A 79 8.76 -9.38 8.38
C TYR A 79 9.60 -10.58 8.86
N ILE A 80 10.90 -10.30 8.89
CA ILE A 80 12.02 -10.95 9.60
C ILE A 80 12.88 -11.95 8.78
N PHE A 81 12.33 -12.82 7.93
CA PHE A 81 13.16 -13.90 7.35
C PHE A 81 13.38 -13.89 5.84
N ASN A 82 12.84 -12.91 5.11
CA ASN A 82 12.95 -12.86 3.66
C ASN A 82 13.98 -11.82 3.20
N ASN A 83 15.03 -12.28 2.49
CA ASN A 83 16.10 -11.44 1.96
C ASN A 83 15.63 -10.42 0.90
N SER A 84 14.44 -10.62 0.32
CA SER A 84 13.93 -9.84 -0.81
C SER A 84 13.13 -8.58 -0.44
N LYS A 85 12.79 -8.36 0.85
CA LYS A 85 11.85 -7.31 1.31
C LYS A 85 10.42 -7.40 0.75
N LEU A 86 10.07 -8.46 0.03
CA LEU A 86 8.77 -8.59 -0.61
C LEU A 86 7.72 -9.24 0.30
N SER A 87 6.47 -8.79 0.15
CA SER A 87 5.26 -9.39 0.71
C SER A 87 4.11 -9.26 -0.28
N SER A 88 2.92 -9.79 0.04
CA SER A 88 1.73 -9.55 -0.79
C SER A 88 1.47 -8.06 -1.02
N ILE A 89 1.69 -7.20 -0.01
CA ILE A 89 1.55 -5.73 -0.13
C ILE A 89 2.37 -5.15 -1.31
N SER A 90 3.53 -5.75 -1.60
CA SER A 90 4.35 -5.33 -2.74
C SER A 90 3.68 -5.61 -4.08
N VAL A 91 2.88 -6.68 -4.19
CA VAL A 91 2.08 -6.96 -5.39
C VAL A 91 0.83 -6.09 -5.41
N ASP A 92 0.14 -5.95 -4.28
CA ASP A 92 -1.06 -5.11 -4.11
C ASP A 92 -0.79 -3.69 -4.61
N SER A 93 0.40 -3.18 -4.32
CA SER A 93 0.81 -1.84 -4.71
C SER A 93 0.86 -1.58 -6.23
N ILE A 94 0.99 -2.62 -7.08
CA ILE A 94 0.83 -2.43 -8.52
C ILE A 94 -0.62 -2.09 -8.86
N PHE A 95 -1.57 -2.81 -8.24
CA PHE A 95 -2.99 -2.51 -8.39
C PHE A 95 -3.31 -1.11 -7.86
N ASP A 96 -2.70 -0.71 -6.74
CA ASP A 96 -2.85 0.64 -6.19
C ASP A 96 -2.39 1.71 -7.19
N ILE A 97 -1.23 1.55 -7.86
CA ILE A 97 -0.77 2.49 -8.89
C ILE A 97 -1.74 2.55 -10.08
N ILE A 98 -2.31 1.41 -10.49
CA ILE A 98 -3.30 1.36 -11.58
C ILE A 98 -4.61 2.06 -11.16
N GLU A 99 -5.08 1.81 -9.94
CA GLU A 99 -6.26 2.45 -9.35
C GLU A 99 -6.06 3.96 -9.26
N LEU A 100 -4.96 4.42 -8.64
CA LEU A 100 -4.62 5.83 -8.51
C LEU A 100 -4.47 6.52 -9.87
N SER A 101 -3.92 5.83 -10.87
CA SER A 101 -3.87 6.33 -12.23
C SER A 101 -5.27 6.60 -12.78
N CYS A 102 -6.18 5.61 -12.72
CA CYS A 102 -7.54 5.75 -13.23
C CYS A 102 -8.34 6.83 -12.47
N VAL A 103 -8.19 6.89 -11.13
CA VAL A 103 -8.80 7.91 -10.27
C VAL A 103 -8.32 9.31 -10.67
N GLY A 104 -7.01 9.45 -10.87
CA GLY A 104 -6.39 10.71 -11.28
C GLY A 104 -6.89 11.21 -12.64
N ASP A 105 -7.11 10.30 -13.61
CA ASP A 105 -7.64 10.68 -14.93
C ASP A 105 -9.14 10.99 -14.91
N LEU A 106 -9.91 10.27 -14.09
CA LEU A 106 -11.35 10.47 -13.96
C LEU A 106 -11.72 11.62 -13.02
N ARG A 107 -10.79 12.08 -12.18
CA ARG A 107 -11.03 13.10 -11.14
C ARG A 107 -12.18 12.72 -10.18
N ARG A 108 -12.32 11.42 -9.89
CA ARG A 108 -13.26 10.88 -8.91
C ARG A 108 -12.82 9.50 -8.42
N GLU A 109 -13.35 9.08 -7.29
CA GLU A 109 -13.22 7.70 -6.83
C GLU A 109 -13.84 6.72 -7.84
N LEU A 110 -13.25 5.52 -7.90
CA LEU A 110 -13.77 4.42 -8.70
C LEU A 110 -14.94 3.73 -7.99
N SER A 111 -15.95 3.37 -8.76
CA SER A 111 -17.03 2.48 -8.32
C SER A 111 -16.47 1.07 -7.99
N SER A 112 -17.20 0.29 -7.19
CA SER A 112 -16.80 -1.09 -6.87
C SER A 112 -16.60 -1.96 -8.12
N TYR A 113 -17.37 -1.71 -9.17
CA TYR A 113 -17.25 -2.45 -10.44
C TYR A 113 -15.99 -2.04 -11.21
N GLU A 114 -15.64 -0.74 -11.27
CA GLU A 114 -14.39 -0.29 -11.89
C GLU A 114 -13.16 -0.86 -11.16
N LYS A 115 -13.21 -0.91 -9.83
CA LYS A 115 -12.17 -1.55 -9.00
C LYS A 115 -12.04 -3.05 -9.30
N GLU A 116 -13.17 -3.76 -9.40
CA GLU A 116 -13.19 -5.17 -9.82
C GLU A 116 -12.51 -5.37 -11.19
N LYS A 117 -12.76 -4.50 -12.18
CA LYS A 117 -12.11 -4.58 -13.49
C LYS A 117 -10.59 -4.42 -13.42
N ILE A 118 -10.10 -3.55 -12.53
CA ILE A 118 -8.67 -3.41 -12.27
C ILE A 118 -8.09 -4.70 -11.67
N PHE A 119 -8.75 -5.30 -10.68
CA PHE A 119 -8.24 -6.49 -10.00
C PHE A 119 -8.27 -7.76 -10.86
N CYS A 120 -9.19 -7.83 -11.82
CA CYS A 120 -9.28 -8.91 -12.79
C CYS A 120 -8.49 -8.66 -14.08
N CYS A 121 -7.78 -7.53 -14.22
CA CYS A 121 -7.03 -7.24 -15.44
C CYS A 121 -5.68 -7.97 -15.50
N ASP A 122 -5.23 -8.28 -16.70
CA ASP A 122 -3.94 -8.96 -16.93
C ASP A 122 -2.72 -8.03 -16.76
N LEU A 123 -2.94 -6.74 -16.49
CA LEU A 123 -1.88 -5.73 -16.50
C LEU A 123 -0.81 -6.01 -15.44
N VAL A 124 -1.19 -6.52 -14.27
CA VAL A 124 -0.23 -6.89 -13.22
C VAL A 124 0.69 -8.02 -13.69
N TYR A 125 0.14 -9.07 -14.30
CA TYR A 125 0.94 -10.16 -14.87
C TYR A 125 1.88 -9.68 -15.99
N LYS A 126 1.38 -8.78 -16.85
CA LYS A 126 2.17 -8.13 -17.90
C LYS A 126 3.36 -7.37 -17.32
N LEU A 127 3.15 -6.61 -16.25
CA LEU A 127 4.17 -5.82 -15.57
C LEU A 127 5.19 -6.70 -14.83
N THR A 128 4.74 -7.81 -14.23
CA THR A 128 5.61 -8.78 -13.56
C THR A 128 6.67 -9.38 -14.51
N LEU A 129 6.30 -9.65 -15.77
CA LEU A 129 7.19 -10.29 -16.74
C LEU A 129 7.87 -9.32 -17.72
N GLY A 130 7.21 -8.22 -18.08
CA GLY A 130 7.53 -7.45 -19.30
C GLY A 130 7.84 -5.97 -19.11
N HIS A 131 8.69 -5.56 -18.17
CA HIS A 131 8.94 -4.15 -17.82
C HIS A 131 9.12 -3.16 -19.00
N GLU A 132 9.79 -3.55 -20.08
CA GLU A 132 10.05 -2.67 -21.24
C GLU A 132 8.98 -2.77 -22.35
N ASN A 133 8.24 -3.87 -22.39
CA ASN A 133 7.33 -4.23 -23.48
C ASN A 133 6.05 -4.89 -22.97
N PHE A 134 5.57 -4.50 -21.79
CA PHE A 134 4.53 -5.22 -21.04
C PHE A 134 3.24 -5.37 -21.85
N LEU A 135 2.96 -4.42 -22.75
CA LEU A 135 1.83 -4.46 -23.66
C LEU A 135 1.85 -5.67 -24.61
N TYR A 136 3.04 -6.17 -24.97
CA TYR A 136 3.24 -7.31 -25.86
C TYR A 136 3.34 -8.65 -25.13
N THR A 137 3.44 -8.64 -23.79
CA THR A 137 3.42 -9.86 -22.99
C THR A 137 2.01 -10.44 -23.00
N ASN A 138 1.85 -11.66 -23.51
CA ASN A 138 0.54 -12.32 -23.63
C ASN A 138 0.49 -13.72 -22.98
N ASN A 139 1.63 -14.30 -22.62
CA ASN A 139 1.69 -15.55 -21.88
C ASN A 139 2.20 -15.27 -20.46
N PHE A 140 1.40 -15.60 -19.46
CA PHE A 140 1.70 -15.38 -18.05
C PHE A 140 1.74 -16.66 -17.23
N ASP A 141 1.79 -17.84 -17.87
CA ASP A 141 1.88 -19.13 -17.17
C ASP A 141 3.14 -19.25 -16.31
N GLU A 142 4.15 -18.42 -16.61
CA GLU A 142 5.37 -18.28 -15.83
C GLU A 142 5.15 -17.59 -14.48
N VAL A 143 4.14 -16.72 -14.35
CA VAL A 143 3.76 -16.11 -13.06
C VAL A 143 2.96 -17.14 -12.28
N ASN A 144 3.69 -17.95 -11.52
CA ASN A 144 3.14 -19.01 -10.68
C ASN A 144 3.92 -19.10 -9.36
N GLN A 145 3.55 -20.05 -8.51
CA GLN A 145 4.22 -20.26 -7.22
C GLN A 145 5.76 -20.44 -7.34
N SER A 146 6.26 -21.11 -8.38
CA SER A 146 7.70 -21.29 -8.60
C SER A 146 8.40 -19.97 -8.88
N PHE A 147 7.75 -19.07 -9.62
CA PHE A 147 8.25 -17.71 -9.86
C PHE A 147 8.36 -16.92 -8.56
N PHE A 148 7.30 -16.89 -7.74
CA PHE A 148 7.34 -16.17 -6.46
C PHE A 148 8.36 -16.77 -5.47
N LYS A 149 8.59 -18.09 -5.50
CA LYS A 149 9.68 -18.75 -4.73
C LYS A 149 11.08 -18.36 -5.20
N LYS A 150 11.26 -18.03 -6.48
CA LYS A 150 12.53 -17.47 -6.99
C LYS A 150 12.65 -16.00 -6.61
N LEU A 151 11.56 -15.25 -6.75
CA LEU A 151 11.49 -13.83 -6.42
C LEU A 151 11.83 -13.57 -4.94
N SER A 152 11.36 -14.44 -4.04
CA SER A 152 11.69 -14.35 -2.61
C SER A 152 13.18 -14.46 -2.31
N LYS A 153 13.99 -15.05 -3.20
CA LYS A 153 15.43 -15.24 -3.00
C LYS A 153 16.26 -14.08 -3.53
N ILE A 154 15.66 -13.15 -4.26
CA ILE A 154 16.35 -11.98 -4.81
C ILE A 154 16.88 -11.12 -3.67
N LYS A 155 18.14 -10.68 -3.77
CA LYS A 155 18.78 -9.78 -2.81
C LYS A 155 18.94 -8.39 -3.40
N TRP A 156 19.12 -7.40 -2.54
CA TRP A 156 19.44 -6.05 -2.97
C TRP A 156 20.93 -5.76 -2.74
N SER A 157 21.61 -5.27 -3.77
CA SER A 157 22.95 -4.71 -3.62
C SER A 157 22.92 -3.49 -2.71
N ASN A 158 24.02 -3.19 -2.02
CA ASN A 158 24.09 -2.04 -1.12
C ASN A 158 23.86 -0.71 -1.86
N ASN A 159 24.38 -0.58 -3.08
CA ASN A 159 24.16 0.60 -3.90
C ASN A 159 22.69 0.77 -4.30
N ALA A 160 21.98 -0.32 -4.63
CA ALA A 160 20.55 -0.28 -4.91
C ALA A 160 19.74 0.11 -3.66
N LYS A 161 20.09 -0.43 -2.49
CA LYS A 161 19.43 -0.07 -1.21
C LYS A 161 19.60 1.41 -0.89
N ASN A 162 20.82 1.94 -1.04
CA ASN A 162 21.12 3.33 -0.75
C ASN A 162 20.38 4.26 -1.71
N LEU A 163 20.41 3.95 -3.02
CA LEU A 163 19.67 4.72 -4.00
C LEU A 163 18.16 4.71 -3.71
N ASN A 164 17.56 3.54 -3.46
CA ASN A 164 16.13 3.48 -3.17
C ASN A 164 15.78 4.22 -1.87
N LYS A 165 16.68 4.20 -0.87
CA LYS A 165 16.51 5.01 0.36
C LYS A 165 16.52 6.50 0.06
N THR A 166 17.40 6.99 -0.81
CA THR A 166 17.44 8.41 -1.23
C THR A 166 16.19 8.80 -2.02
N LEU A 167 15.76 7.96 -2.97
CA LEU A 167 14.58 8.21 -3.78
C LEU A 167 13.28 8.13 -2.97
N TYR A 168 13.00 6.97 -2.35
CA TYR A 168 11.78 6.75 -1.59
C TYR A 168 11.82 7.49 -0.25
N GLY A 169 12.81 7.16 0.59
CA GLY A 169 12.95 7.65 1.96
C GLY A 169 13.23 9.15 2.08
N GLY A 170 13.78 9.76 1.03
CA GLY A 170 14.04 11.20 0.93
C GLY A 170 13.07 11.87 -0.03
N LEU A 171 13.44 11.93 -1.31
CA LEU A 171 12.81 12.81 -2.29
C LEU A 171 11.30 12.58 -2.47
N TRP A 172 10.86 11.33 -2.56
CA TRP A 172 9.45 11.00 -2.76
C TRP A 172 8.57 11.31 -1.54
N HIS A 173 9.10 11.10 -0.33
CA HIS A 173 8.43 11.56 0.89
C HIS A 173 8.29 13.08 0.92
N VAL A 174 9.31 13.82 0.50
CA VAL A 174 9.25 15.30 0.43
C VAL A 174 8.19 15.76 -0.59
N ILE A 175 8.10 15.12 -1.75
CA ILE A 175 7.00 15.37 -2.71
C ILE A 175 5.62 15.20 -2.05
N GLY A 176 5.46 14.17 -1.21
CA GLY A 176 4.22 13.95 -0.46
C GLY A 176 3.87 15.08 0.51
N LEU A 177 4.86 15.75 1.10
CA LEU A 177 4.65 16.83 2.08
C LEU A 177 4.01 18.08 1.48
N TYR A 178 4.24 18.38 0.20
CA TYR A 178 3.63 19.56 -0.48
C TYR A 178 2.10 19.58 -0.37
N TYR A 179 1.48 18.40 -0.30
CA TYR A 179 0.02 18.24 -0.32
C TYR A 179 -0.53 17.48 0.89
N ASP A 180 0.28 17.26 1.93
CA ASP A 180 -0.07 16.40 3.07
C ASP A 180 -0.61 15.02 2.60
N THR A 181 0.06 14.46 1.59
CA THR A 181 -0.39 13.28 0.86
C THR A 181 -0.51 12.09 1.80
N ASN A 182 -1.61 11.36 1.71
CA ASN A 182 -1.85 10.15 2.49
C ASN A 182 -0.65 9.18 2.41
N ALA A 183 -0.16 8.72 3.56
CA ALA A 183 1.00 7.83 3.66
C ALA A 183 0.81 6.50 2.91
N ALA A 184 -0.42 6.01 2.76
CA ALA A 184 -0.73 4.82 1.97
C ALA A 184 -0.48 5.05 0.48
N ILE A 185 -0.80 6.25 -0.04
CA ILE A 185 -0.49 6.63 -1.43
C ILE A 185 1.02 6.67 -1.63
N ILE A 186 1.74 7.41 -0.77
CA ILE A 186 3.20 7.50 -0.85
C ILE A 186 3.86 6.11 -0.75
N GLY A 187 3.39 5.28 0.20
CA GLY A 187 3.86 3.92 0.40
C GLY A 187 3.61 3.00 -0.79
N SER A 188 2.49 3.16 -1.49
CA SER A 188 2.16 2.35 -2.68
C SER A 188 3.24 2.45 -3.76
N PHE A 189 3.79 3.64 -4.00
CA PHE A 189 4.90 3.78 -4.95
C PHE A 189 6.14 3.02 -4.48
N GLY A 190 6.52 3.15 -3.20
CA GLY A 190 7.69 2.46 -2.64
C GLY A 190 7.58 0.94 -2.73
N PHE A 191 6.44 0.37 -2.32
CA PHE A 191 6.18 -1.06 -2.41
C PHE A 191 6.15 -1.57 -3.86
N CYS A 192 5.66 -0.76 -4.79
CA CYS A 192 5.61 -1.08 -6.20
C CYS A 192 7.03 -1.13 -6.79
N ILE A 193 7.90 -0.18 -6.41
CA ILE A 193 9.31 -0.19 -6.81
C ILE A 193 10.02 -1.42 -6.28
N ASP A 194 9.78 -1.78 -5.01
CA ASP A 194 10.42 -2.93 -4.40
C ASP A 194 10.09 -4.21 -5.20
N TYR A 195 8.81 -4.40 -5.56
CA TYR A 195 8.36 -5.53 -6.37
C TYR A 195 8.94 -5.52 -7.78
N LEU A 196 8.75 -4.42 -8.52
CA LEU A 196 9.21 -4.29 -9.91
C LEU A 196 10.73 -4.43 -10.03
N SER A 197 11.50 -3.93 -9.06
CA SER A 197 12.97 -4.06 -9.06
C SER A 197 13.39 -5.53 -8.94
N CYS A 198 12.71 -6.29 -8.08
CA CYS A 198 12.96 -7.73 -7.92
C CYS A 198 12.53 -8.51 -9.16
N CYS A 199 11.36 -8.19 -9.73
CA CYS A 199 10.88 -8.82 -10.96
C CYS A 199 11.82 -8.55 -12.13
N ARG A 200 12.34 -7.34 -12.24
CA ARG A 200 13.31 -6.96 -13.28
C ARG A 200 14.62 -7.72 -13.11
N ALA A 201 15.18 -7.80 -11.90
CA ALA A 201 16.38 -8.60 -11.66
C ALA A 201 16.16 -10.08 -12.05
N LEU A 202 15.04 -10.67 -11.63
CA LEU A 202 14.71 -12.07 -11.90
C LEU A 202 14.51 -12.35 -13.40
N THR A 203 13.76 -11.50 -14.11
CA THR A 203 13.50 -11.64 -15.56
C THR A 203 14.76 -11.49 -16.41
N HIS A 204 15.78 -10.77 -15.91
CA HIS A 204 17.12 -10.70 -16.52
C HIS A 204 18.06 -11.82 -16.06
N GLY A 205 17.55 -12.85 -15.37
CA GLY A 205 18.34 -13.99 -14.91
C GLY A 205 19.31 -13.67 -13.76
N ARG A 206 19.10 -12.55 -13.05
CA ARG A 206 19.94 -12.13 -11.91
C ARG A 206 19.27 -12.45 -10.58
N LEU A 207 20.09 -12.68 -9.56
CA LEU A 207 19.66 -12.91 -8.17
C LEU A 207 19.88 -11.68 -7.27
N GLU A 208 20.31 -10.58 -7.85
CA GLU A 208 20.59 -9.34 -7.14
C GLU A 208 20.06 -8.12 -7.91
N VAL A 209 19.37 -7.25 -7.19
CA VAL A 209 18.88 -5.94 -7.64
C VAL A 209 20.05 -4.97 -7.74
N SER A 210 20.24 -4.43 -8.93
CA SER A 210 21.20 -3.37 -9.25
C SER A 210 20.56 -1.99 -9.11
N SER A 211 21.36 -0.93 -9.04
CA SER A 211 20.82 0.43 -9.01
C SER A 211 20.08 0.81 -10.31
N GLU A 212 20.42 0.20 -11.45
CA GLU A 212 19.68 0.39 -12.71
C GLU A 212 18.27 -0.19 -12.61
N ASP A 213 18.08 -1.34 -11.95
CA ASP A 213 16.75 -1.90 -11.73
C ASP A 213 15.85 -0.96 -10.94
N VAL A 214 16.41 -0.29 -9.95
CA VAL A 214 15.71 0.69 -9.11
C VAL A 214 15.28 1.89 -9.97
N VAL A 215 16.20 2.46 -10.76
CA VAL A 215 15.89 3.60 -11.63
C VAL A 215 14.81 3.25 -12.64
N GLN A 216 14.92 2.10 -13.30
CA GLN A 216 13.94 1.68 -14.30
C GLN A 216 12.57 1.36 -13.69
N SER A 217 12.55 0.77 -12.49
CA SER A 217 11.30 0.48 -11.78
C SER A 217 10.59 1.77 -11.34
N TRP A 218 11.35 2.75 -10.83
CA TRP A 218 10.82 4.08 -10.53
C TRP A 218 10.23 4.76 -11.77
N LEU A 219 10.97 4.76 -12.87
CA LEU A 219 10.48 5.29 -14.14
C LEU A 219 9.20 4.59 -14.58
N LEU A 220 9.14 3.26 -14.49
CA LEU A 220 7.96 2.49 -14.87
C LEU A 220 6.75 2.85 -14.00
N ALA A 221 6.87 2.83 -12.68
CA ALA A 221 5.76 3.14 -11.77
C ALA A 221 5.24 4.57 -11.94
N LEU A 222 6.12 5.55 -12.06
CA LEU A 222 5.73 6.95 -12.28
C LEU A 222 5.06 7.12 -13.65
N ASN A 223 5.56 6.47 -14.71
CA ASN A 223 4.92 6.52 -16.03
C ASN A 223 3.57 5.80 -16.05
N LEU A 224 3.41 4.67 -15.34
CA LEU A 224 2.12 3.99 -15.19
C LEU A 224 1.10 4.90 -14.50
N PHE A 225 1.52 5.61 -13.46
CA PHE A 225 0.67 6.59 -12.80
C PHE A 225 0.27 7.73 -13.74
N LEU A 226 1.20 8.26 -14.55
CA LEU A 226 0.93 9.38 -15.45
C LEU A 226 0.15 8.99 -16.71
N MET A 227 0.21 7.73 -17.14
CA MET A 227 -0.47 7.24 -18.33
C MET A 227 -1.96 6.98 -18.07
N ASP A 228 -2.82 7.22 -19.06
CA ASP A 228 -4.21 6.76 -19.03
C ASP A 228 -4.27 5.24 -19.23
N LEU A 229 -4.53 4.52 -18.14
CA LEU A 229 -4.55 3.06 -18.12
C LEU A 229 -5.90 2.44 -18.50
N ARG A 230 -6.97 3.25 -18.56
CA ARG A 230 -8.34 2.76 -18.82
C ARG A 230 -8.48 2.01 -20.15
N PRO A 231 -7.84 2.43 -21.27
CA PRO A 231 -7.91 1.70 -22.53
C PRO A 231 -7.30 0.28 -22.47
N TYR A 232 -6.43 0.03 -21.50
CA TYR A 232 -5.75 -1.26 -21.32
C TYR A 232 -6.48 -2.19 -20.35
N ILE A 233 -7.56 -1.71 -19.71
CA ILE A 233 -8.39 -2.47 -18.79
C ILE A 233 -9.69 -2.83 -19.51
N LYS A 234 -9.91 -4.14 -19.69
CA LYS A 234 -11.08 -4.66 -20.41
C LYS A 234 -12.38 -4.20 -19.74
N ASP A 235 -13.32 -3.72 -20.56
CA ASP A 235 -14.66 -3.30 -20.15
C ASP A 235 -14.70 -2.19 -19.08
N PHE A 236 -13.62 -1.39 -18.97
CA PHE A 236 -13.54 -0.31 -18.00
C PHE A 236 -14.58 0.78 -18.26
N ASN A 237 -14.67 1.29 -19.48
CA ASN A 237 -15.61 2.38 -19.79
C ASN A 237 -17.09 1.94 -19.79
N SER A 238 -17.38 0.66 -20.06
CA SER A 238 -18.73 0.11 -19.88
C SER A 238 -19.20 0.11 -18.43
N ALA A 239 -18.28 0.11 -17.46
CA ALA A 239 -18.61 0.29 -16.05
C ALA A 239 -19.15 1.68 -15.74
N SER A 240 -18.50 2.71 -16.31
CA SER A 240 -18.83 4.11 -16.04
C SER A 240 -20.23 4.49 -16.54
N ALA A 241 -20.65 3.94 -17.69
CA ALA A 241 -21.97 4.17 -18.27
C ALA A 241 -23.14 3.60 -17.45
N ILE A 242 -22.90 2.55 -16.64
CA ILE A 242 -23.93 1.94 -15.79
C ILE A 242 -24.26 2.83 -14.58
N PHE A 243 -23.29 3.63 -14.12
CA PHE A 243 -23.49 4.53 -12.99
C PHE A 243 -24.25 5.80 -13.40
N ASP A 244 -23.96 6.35 -14.57
CA ASP A 244 -24.68 7.52 -15.11
C ASP A 244 -26.16 7.20 -15.39
N ALA A 245 -26.46 5.98 -15.87
CA ALA A 245 -27.83 5.53 -16.11
C ALA A 245 -28.66 5.31 -14.81
N LYS A 246 -28.02 5.19 -13.65
CA LYS A 246 -28.72 4.97 -12.36
C LYS A 246 -29.08 6.26 -11.62
N ASN A 247 -28.54 7.41 -12.03
CA ASN A 247 -28.85 8.71 -11.41
C ASN A 247 -30.01 9.45 -12.11
N GLU A 248 -30.49 8.97 -13.25
CA GLU A 248 -31.73 9.45 -13.90
C GLU A 248 -32.86 8.42 -13.77
N SER A 249 -33.35 8.19 -12.55
CA SER A 249 -34.78 8.02 -12.25
C SER A 249 -34.99 7.47 -10.84
N LYS A 250 -35.50 8.33 -9.95
CA LYS A 250 -36.84 8.11 -9.37
C LYS A 250 -37.27 9.33 -8.57
N GLN A 251 -38.44 9.84 -8.95
CA GLN A 251 -39.24 10.77 -8.17
C GLN A 251 -39.34 10.31 -6.72
N ILE A 252 -39.04 11.25 -5.84
CA ILE A 252 -39.30 11.20 -4.42
C ILE A 252 -40.82 11.29 -4.24
N ASN A 253 -41.45 10.18 -3.82
CA ASN A 253 -42.74 10.23 -3.15
C ASN A 253 -42.50 9.99 -1.66
N ILE A 254 -42.69 11.05 -0.89
CA ILE A 254 -42.75 11.01 0.57
C ILE A 254 -44.13 10.45 0.94
N SER A 255 -44.16 9.40 1.74
CA SER A 255 -45.27 9.14 2.65
C SER A 255 -44.70 8.73 4.00
N GLU A 256 -45.00 9.56 4.99
CA GLU A 256 -44.65 9.43 6.40
C GLU A 256 -45.37 8.27 7.12
N SER A 257 -44.65 7.72 8.09
CA SER A 257 -45.08 7.38 9.46
C SER A 257 -45.29 5.92 9.87
N GLN A 258 -44.82 5.67 11.10
CA GLN A 258 -44.98 4.54 12.02
C GLN A 258 -43.97 3.38 11.86
N SER A 259 -43.19 2.91 12.86
CA SER A 259 -43.28 3.08 14.31
C SER A 259 -41.96 2.75 15.06
N ASN A 260 -41.78 3.54 16.13
CA ASN A 260 -41.05 3.38 17.38
C ASN A 260 -40.43 2.03 17.84
N LYS A 261 -39.21 2.18 18.42
CA LYS A 261 -38.74 1.59 19.69
C LYS A 261 -38.44 0.07 19.80
N LYS A 262 -37.64 -0.49 18.89
CA LYS A 262 -36.87 -1.73 19.18
C LYS A 262 -35.42 -1.76 18.67
N SER A 263 -35.08 -0.94 17.68
CA SER A 263 -33.74 -0.90 17.05
C SER A 263 -32.65 -0.22 17.92
N SER A 264 -33.03 0.69 18.83
CA SER A 264 -32.06 1.50 19.58
C SER A 264 -31.25 0.74 20.65
N SER A 265 -31.75 -0.37 21.21
CA SER A 265 -31.01 -1.09 22.26
C SER A 265 -29.95 -2.04 21.70
N ILE A 266 -30.17 -2.61 20.51
CA ILE A 266 -29.23 -3.53 19.86
C ILE A 266 -28.04 -2.74 19.30
N ILE A 267 -28.30 -1.62 18.63
CA ILE A 267 -27.23 -0.76 18.08
C ILE A 267 -26.36 -0.19 19.20
N ARG A 268 -26.94 0.24 20.32
CA ARG A 268 -26.15 0.69 21.50
C ARG A 268 -25.31 -0.44 22.11
N LYS A 269 -25.85 -1.67 22.22
CA LYS A 269 -25.10 -2.81 22.77
C LYS A 269 -23.92 -3.22 21.87
N VAL A 270 -24.11 -3.20 20.55
CA VAL A 270 -23.05 -3.48 19.58
C VAL A 270 -21.98 -2.38 19.60
N LEU A 271 -22.39 -1.11 19.65
CA LEU A 271 -21.46 0.02 19.71
C LEU A 271 -20.60 0.00 20.97
N VAL A 272 -21.20 -0.31 22.13
CA VAL A 272 -20.47 -0.43 23.41
C VAL A 272 -19.52 -1.64 23.39
N GLY A 273 -19.93 -2.77 22.80
CA GLY A 273 -19.06 -3.94 22.64
C GLY A 273 -17.82 -3.65 21.79
N VAL A 274 -18.00 -2.98 20.65
CA VAL A 274 -16.88 -2.58 19.78
C VAL A 274 -15.97 -1.57 20.48
N LEU A 275 -16.53 -0.58 21.18
CA LEU A 275 -15.74 0.41 21.92
C LEU A 275 -14.91 -0.23 23.05
N SER A 276 -15.46 -1.21 23.77
CA SER A 276 -14.73 -1.94 24.80
C SER A 276 -13.56 -2.76 24.24
N ILE A 277 -13.71 -3.36 23.06
CA ILE A 277 -12.61 -4.09 22.40
C ILE A 277 -11.49 -3.12 22.00
N ILE A 278 -11.84 -1.96 21.44
CA ILE A 278 -10.86 -0.92 21.04
C ILE A 278 -10.09 -0.41 22.27
N ILE A 279 -10.78 -0.15 23.39
CA ILE A 279 -10.13 0.31 24.63
C ILE A 279 -9.17 -0.75 25.19
N VAL A 280 -9.56 -2.03 25.18
CA VAL A 280 -8.67 -3.12 25.61
C VAL A 280 -7.45 -3.23 24.70
N PHE A 281 -7.62 -3.09 23.39
CA PHE A 281 -6.52 -3.14 22.43
C PHE A 281 -5.55 -1.96 22.63
N LEU A 282 -6.07 -0.76 22.86
CA LEU A 282 -5.27 0.43 23.17
C LEU A 282 -4.51 0.29 24.50
N LEU A 283 -5.13 -0.30 25.52
CA LEU A 283 -4.47 -0.56 26.80
C LEU A 283 -3.36 -1.61 26.68
N LEU A 284 -3.57 -2.66 25.88
CA LEU A 284 -2.55 -3.67 25.59
C LEU A 284 -1.38 -3.04 24.81
N PHE A 285 -1.68 -2.19 23.82
CA PHE A 285 -0.65 -1.48 23.05
C PHE A 285 0.15 -0.51 23.91
N ALA A 286 -0.51 0.26 24.77
CA ALA A 286 0.15 1.15 25.72
C ALA A 286 1.02 0.37 26.72
N MET A 287 0.54 -0.76 27.24
CA MET A 287 1.33 -1.65 28.10
C MET A 287 2.55 -2.22 27.36
N SER A 288 2.41 -2.62 26.10
CA SER A 288 3.53 -3.09 25.28
C SER A 288 4.59 -2.01 25.07
N ILE A 289 4.18 -0.77 24.78
CA ILE A 289 5.11 0.36 24.64
C ILE A 289 5.81 0.66 25.97
N ILE A 290 5.07 0.68 27.08
CA ILE A 290 5.65 0.91 28.41
C ILE A 290 6.65 -0.20 28.77
N LEU A 291 6.35 -1.46 28.47
CA LEU A 291 7.28 -2.57 28.65
C LEU A 291 8.52 -2.43 27.77
N ILE A 292 8.38 -2.03 26.51
CA ILE A 292 9.52 -1.79 25.61
C ILE A 292 10.36 -0.60 26.10
N LEU A 293 9.75 0.45 26.65
CA LEU A 293 10.46 1.61 27.18
C LEU A 293 11.17 1.33 28.52
N ILE A 294 10.57 0.50 29.38
CA ILE A 294 11.16 0.16 30.69
C ILE A 294 12.25 -0.90 30.55
N PHE A 295 12.07 -1.87 29.66
CA PHE A 295 12.98 -3.01 29.53
C PHE A 295 13.86 -2.96 28.29
N GLY A 296 13.70 -1.96 27.40
CA GLY A 296 14.42 -1.84 26.13
C GLY A 296 15.95 -1.89 26.25
N ASP A 297 16.50 -1.36 27.35
CA ASP A 297 17.95 -1.44 27.62
C ASP A 297 18.40 -2.74 28.33
N ALA A 298 17.45 -3.57 28.80
CA ALA A 298 17.71 -4.81 29.55
C ALA A 298 17.33 -6.09 28.77
N VAL A 299 16.76 -5.96 27.57
CA VAL A 299 16.20 -7.10 26.79
C VAL A 299 17.27 -8.07 26.29
N ASP A 300 18.53 -7.67 26.17
CA ASP A 300 19.58 -8.58 25.72
C ASP A 300 19.96 -9.68 26.75
N ASN A 301 19.56 -9.58 28.02
CA ASN A 301 19.99 -10.53 29.08
C ASN A 301 18.89 -11.23 29.89
N TYR A 302 17.59 -10.95 29.68
CA TYR A 302 16.54 -11.45 30.59
C TYR A 302 15.25 -11.97 29.94
N VAL A 303 15.32 -12.44 28.70
CA VAL A 303 14.15 -12.97 27.96
C VAL A 303 13.45 -14.14 28.68
N ASP A 304 14.17 -14.91 29.51
CA ASP A 304 13.61 -16.07 30.20
C ASP A 304 12.87 -15.73 31.52
N SER A 305 13.11 -14.58 32.17
CA SER A 305 12.44 -14.22 33.43
C SER A 305 11.12 -13.45 33.24
N LEU A 306 10.86 -12.92 32.03
CA LEU A 306 9.69 -12.09 31.73
C LEU A 306 8.47 -12.90 31.23
N ARG A 307 8.65 -14.15 30.81
CA ARG A 307 7.55 -15.06 30.39
C ARG A 307 6.44 -15.24 31.44
N PRO A 308 6.73 -15.42 32.75
CA PRO A 308 5.69 -15.58 33.76
C PRO A 308 4.83 -14.32 33.93
N ILE A 309 5.41 -13.12 33.79
CA ILE A 309 4.72 -11.85 33.98
C ILE A 309 3.73 -11.59 32.83
N GLY A 310 4.10 -11.93 31.59
CA GLY A 310 3.22 -11.84 30.44
C GLY A 310 2.00 -12.78 30.54
N ILE A 311 2.20 -14.00 31.07
CA ILE A 311 1.11 -14.98 31.26
C ILE A 311 0.15 -14.52 32.36
N VAL A 312 0.67 -13.96 33.47
CA VAL A 312 -0.16 -13.40 34.55
C VAL A 312 -0.94 -12.16 34.07
N GLY A 313 -0.33 -11.31 33.25
CA GLY A 313 -1.00 -10.15 32.63
C GLY A 313 -2.15 -10.55 31.71
N LEU A 314 -1.95 -11.58 30.87
CA LEU A 314 -3.01 -12.11 29.99
C LEU A 314 -4.15 -12.76 30.79
N ALA A 315 -3.84 -13.47 31.86
CA ALA A 315 -4.84 -14.08 32.74
C ALA A 315 -5.69 -13.01 33.47
N LEU A 316 -5.06 -11.93 33.95
CA LEU A 316 -5.76 -10.81 34.58
C LEU A 316 -6.64 -10.04 33.59
N ALA A 317 -6.14 -9.80 32.36
CA ALA A 317 -6.92 -9.15 31.31
C ALA A 317 -8.15 -9.98 30.89
N SER A 318 -7.99 -11.30 30.78
CA SER A 318 -9.10 -12.22 30.50
C SER A 318 -10.13 -12.26 31.63
N ALA A 319 -9.69 -12.27 32.89
CA ALA A 319 -10.59 -12.23 34.05
C ALA A 319 -11.35 -10.89 34.17
N LEU A 320 -10.69 -9.77 33.88
CA LEU A 320 -11.31 -8.44 33.84
C LEU A 320 -12.33 -8.32 32.69
N GLY A 321 -11.98 -8.82 31.49
CA GLY A 321 -12.88 -8.86 30.34
C GLY A 321 -14.15 -9.66 30.62
N LYS A 322 -14.01 -10.84 31.24
CA LYS A 322 -15.15 -11.67 31.65
C LYS A 322 -16.04 -10.97 32.69
N LYS A 323 -15.44 -10.35 33.71
CA LYS A 323 -16.18 -9.67 34.79
C LYS A 323 -16.93 -8.41 34.31
N ILE A 324 -16.42 -7.75 33.26
CA ILE A 324 -17.09 -6.62 32.60
C ILE A 324 -18.24 -7.13 31.73
N TYR A 325 -18.03 -8.21 30.98
CA TYR A 325 -19.07 -8.85 30.16
C TYR A 325 -20.26 -9.34 31.01
N ASP A 326 -19.98 -10.02 32.13
CA ASP A 326 -21.00 -10.54 33.05
C ASP A 326 -21.79 -9.43 33.77
N LYS A 327 -21.31 -8.18 33.76
CA LYS A 327 -22.05 -7.00 34.27
C LYS A 327 -22.86 -6.26 33.20
N LEU A 328 -22.59 -6.52 31.92
CA LEU A 328 -23.20 -5.84 30.78
C LEU A 328 -24.30 -6.67 30.08
N VAL A 329 -24.32 -7.99 30.32
CA VAL A 329 -25.36 -8.94 29.87
C VAL A 329 -26.33 -9.22 31.01
#